data_AF-A0A7Y3CUA5-F1
#
_entry.id   AF-A0A7Y3CUA5-F1
#
_cell.length_a   1.000
_cell.length_b   1.000
_cell.length_c   1.000
_cell.angle_alpha   90.00
_cell.angle_beta   90.00
_cell.angle_gamma   90.00
#
_symmetry.space_group_name_H-M   'P 1'
#
loop_
_entity.id
_entity.type
_entity.pdbx_description
1 polymer ?
#
loop_
_entity_poly.entity_id
_entity_poly.type
_entity_poly.pdbx_seq_one_letter_code
_entity_poly.pdbx_strand_id
1 'polypeptide(L)'
;LGTLEVSDTFRWFLGGWMAHAAEFTAFFAPTINSYKRYQDGSWAPTRIAWSYDNRTAGFRVVGQGSSLRIECRIPGADVNPYLAYAAVLASGLDGIRNRIEPPEMFEGDVYQAEELPRVPRTLRDATDLFESSGFVTEALGADVQAHYTHFFRMEQHAYDNSVTDWEKWRYFERI
;
A
#
# COMPACT_ATOMS: atom_id res chain seq x y z
N LEU A 1 13.44 -14.45 -10.57
CA LEU A 1 12.42 -13.40 -10.85
C LEU A 1 12.87 -12.63 -12.08
N GLY A 2 12.41 -13.02 -13.28
CA GLY A 2 13.05 -12.57 -14.53
C GLY A 2 14.52 -13.01 -14.57
N THR A 3 15.43 -12.06 -14.82
CA THR A 3 16.89 -12.27 -14.83
C THR A 3 17.53 -12.24 -13.44
N LEU A 4 16.78 -11.90 -12.37
CA LEU A 4 17.29 -11.87 -11.01
C LEU A 4 17.29 -13.26 -10.39
N GLU A 5 18.47 -13.70 -9.95
CA GLU A 5 18.64 -14.87 -9.08
C GLU A 5 18.22 -14.51 -7.66
N VAL A 6 17.11 -15.09 -7.21
CA VAL A 6 16.54 -14.90 -5.88
C VAL A 6 16.12 -16.26 -5.30
N SER A 7 16.10 -16.36 -3.97
CA SER A 7 15.53 -17.55 -3.32
C SER A 7 14.01 -17.61 -3.47
N ASP A 8 13.45 -18.81 -3.32
CA ASP A 8 12.00 -19.00 -3.27
C ASP A 8 11.36 -18.20 -2.13
N THR A 9 12.03 -18.12 -0.97
CA THR A 9 11.59 -17.29 0.15
C THR A 9 11.44 -15.83 -0.26
N PHE A 10 12.43 -15.25 -0.95
CA PHE A 10 12.35 -13.86 -1.42
C PHE A 10 11.20 -13.67 -2.40
N ARG A 11 11.10 -14.59 -3.38
CA ARG A 11 10.09 -14.58 -4.43
C ARG A 11 8.68 -14.61 -3.85
N TRP A 12 8.40 -15.58 -2.99
CA TRP A 12 7.07 -15.76 -2.40
C TRP A 12 6.73 -14.67 -1.38
N PHE A 13 7.71 -14.15 -0.66
CA PHE A 13 7.51 -13.01 0.23
C PHE A 13 7.07 -11.75 -0.56
N LEU A 14 7.69 -11.49 -1.72
CA LEU A 14 7.24 -10.43 -2.63
C LEU A 14 5.82 -10.66 -3.14
N GLY A 15 5.49 -11.91 -3.52
CA GLY A 15 4.15 -12.27 -3.97
C GLY A 15 3.07 -11.98 -2.92
N GLY A 16 3.34 -12.36 -1.67
CA GLY A 16 2.44 -12.06 -0.55
C GLY A 16 2.30 -10.57 -0.26
N TRP A 17 3.39 -9.81 -0.29
CA TRP A 17 3.33 -8.34 -0.19
C TRP A 17 2.44 -7.72 -1.25
N MET A 18 2.56 -8.15 -2.51
CA MET A 18 1.77 -7.59 -3.60
C MET A 18 0.30 -7.99 -3.55
N ALA A 19 0.00 -9.23 -3.14
CA ALA A 19 -1.36 -9.74 -3.02
C ALA A 19 -2.18 -8.93 -1.99
N HIS A 20 -1.54 -8.57 -0.87
CA HIS A 20 -2.21 -8.00 0.30
C HIS A 20 -1.94 -6.51 0.51
N ALA A 21 -1.22 -5.86 -0.41
CA ALA A 21 -0.84 -4.45 -0.27
C ALA A 21 -2.05 -3.50 -0.16
N ALA A 22 -3.10 -3.77 -0.94
CA ALA A 22 -4.26 -2.89 -1.04
C ALA A 22 -5.06 -2.85 0.27
N GLU A 23 -5.36 -4.01 0.83
CA GLU A 23 -6.10 -4.14 2.09
C GLU A 23 -5.32 -3.63 3.31
N PHE A 24 -3.99 -3.72 3.33
CA PHE A 24 -3.18 -3.10 4.38
C PHE A 24 -2.82 -1.64 4.14
N THR A 25 -3.32 -1.01 3.07
CA THR A 25 -2.97 0.38 2.77
C THR A 25 -3.34 1.34 3.90
N ALA A 26 -4.42 1.07 4.66
CA ALA A 26 -4.76 1.90 5.82
C ALA A 26 -3.68 1.90 6.92
N PHE A 27 -2.83 0.87 6.99
CA PHE A 27 -1.66 0.84 7.89
C PHE A 27 -0.44 1.53 7.27
N PHE A 28 -0.33 1.58 5.95
CA PHE A 28 0.75 2.28 5.23
C PHE A 28 0.47 3.77 5.00
N ALA A 29 -0.80 4.17 5.04
CA ALA A 29 -1.31 5.52 4.82
C ALA A 29 -2.50 5.78 5.77
N PRO A 30 -2.24 6.04 7.06
CA PRO A 30 -3.29 6.03 8.09
C PRO A 30 -4.09 7.33 8.20
N THR A 31 -3.76 8.38 7.43
CA THR A 31 -4.42 9.69 7.53
C THR A 31 -4.98 10.15 6.19
N ILE A 32 -5.94 11.08 6.21
CA ILE A 32 -6.45 11.72 4.99
C ILE A 32 -5.32 12.37 4.16
N ASN A 33 -4.32 12.92 4.85
CA ASN A 33 -3.19 13.58 4.20
C ASN A 33 -2.24 12.59 3.52
N SER A 34 -2.10 11.36 4.02
CA SER A 34 -1.24 10.32 3.44
C SER A 34 -1.53 10.11 1.95
N TYR A 35 -2.82 10.14 1.58
CA TYR A 35 -3.26 9.89 0.21
C TYR A 35 -2.98 11.04 -0.77
N LYS A 36 -2.77 12.27 -0.26
CA LYS A 36 -2.35 13.41 -1.08
C LYS A 36 -0.94 13.22 -1.64
N ARG A 37 -0.15 12.32 -1.02
CA ARG A 37 1.18 11.90 -1.50
C ARG A 37 1.11 11.08 -2.79
N TYR A 38 0.05 10.30 -2.99
CA TYR A 38 -0.08 9.40 -4.14
C TYR A 38 -0.50 10.14 -5.41
N GLN A 39 0.46 10.85 -6.01
CA GLN A 39 0.30 11.57 -7.25
C GLN A 39 1.31 11.08 -8.28
N ASP A 40 0.85 10.83 -9.50
CA ASP A 40 1.74 10.42 -10.59
C ASP A 40 2.79 11.51 -10.84
N GLY A 41 4.06 11.12 -11.03
CA GLY A 41 5.18 12.06 -11.18
C GLY A 41 5.72 12.68 -9.87
N SER A 42 5.14 12.37 -8.71
CA SER A 42 5.61 12.88 -7.40
C SER A 42 6.74 12.07 -6.77
N TRP A 43 7.18 10.99 -7.42
CA TRP A 43 8.05 9.94 -6.86
C TRP A 43 7.40 9.00 -5.84
N ALA A 44 6.15 9.27 -5.42
CA ALA A 44 5.36 8.33 -4.63
C ALA A 44 4.76 7.25 -5.53
N PRO A 45 4.77 5.97 -5.13
CA PRO A 45 4.13 4.94 -5.92
C PRO A 45 2.61 5.08 -5.85
N THR A 46 1.95 5.01 -7.01
CA THR A 46 0.49 5.06 -7.14
C THR A 46 -0.13 3.73 -7.54
N ARG A 47 0.72 2.75 -7.88
CA ARG A 47 0.34 1.42 -8.34
C ARG A 47 1.13 0.32 -7.64
N ILE A 48 0.49 -0.83 -7.58
CA ILE A 48 1.00 -2.07 -7.00
C ILE A 48 1.68 -2.84 -8.13
N ALA A 49 2.97 -2.56 -8.31
CA ALA A 49 3.85 -3.31 -9.18
C ALA A 49 5.21 -3.42 -8.54
N TRP A 50 5.97 -4.41 -8.99
CA TRP A 50 7.37 -4.56 -8.63
C TRP A 50 8.27 -4.44 -9.86
N SER A 51 9.47 -3.91 -9.64
CA SER A 51 10.48 -3.77 -10.69
C SER A 51 11.87 -3.69 -10.06
N TYR A 52 12.88 -4.14 -10.80
CA TYR A 52 14.28 -3.96 -10.41
C TYR A 52 14.70 -2.50 -10.58
N ASP A 53 15.23 -1.92 -9.51
CA ASP A 53 15.77 -0.56 -9.39
C ASP A 53 14.89 0.58 -9.96
N ASN A 54 13.57 0.41 -9.99
CA ASN A 54 12.65 1.39 -10.55
C ASN A 54 11.90 2.16 -9.46
N ARG A 55 12.11 3.48 -9.41
CA ARG A 55 11.53 4.39 -8.42
C ARG A 55 10.11 4.87 -8.77
N THR A 56 9.47 4.29 -9.77
CA THR A 56 8.03 4.50 -10.04
C THR A 56 7.19 3.35 -9.47
N ALA A 57 7.80 2.19 -9.20
CA ALA A 57 7.14 1.02 -8.65
C ALA A 57 6.85 1.14 -7.14
N GLY A 58 5.74 0.51 -6.71
CA GLY A 58 5.38 0.33 -5.30
C GLY A 58 6.36 -0.56 -4.54
N PHE A 59 6.85 -1.61 -5.19
CA PHE A 59 7.85 -2.53 -4.66
C PHE A 59 9.12 -2.48 -5.50
N ARG A 60 10.14 -1.79 -5.02
CA ARG A 60 11.42 -1.69 -5.71
C ARG A 60 12.36 -2.78 -5.21
N VAL A 61 12.75 -3.70 -6.08
CA VAL A 61 13.82 -4.66 -5.78
C VAL A 61 15.15 -3.98 -6.08
N VAL A 62 16.06 -3.90 -5.11
CA VAL A 62 17.31 -3.14 -5.25
C VAL A 62 18.46 -3.80 -4.47
N GLY A 63 19.68 -3.54 -4.92
CA GLY A 63 20.89 -4.15 -4.38
C GLY A 63 21.29 -5.39 -5.16
N GLN A 64 22.35 -6.05 -4.68
CA GLN A 64 22.95 -7.23 -5.30
C GLN A 64 23.55 -8.14 -4.22
N GLY A 65 23.66 -9.44 -4.52
CA GLY A 65 24.22 -10.42 -3.58
C GLY A 65 23.52 -10.37 -2.22
N SER A 66 24.30 -10.21 -1.15
CA SER A 66 23.78 -10.13 0.22
C SER A 66 22.98 -8.84 0.54
N SER A 67 23.09 -7.81 -0.30
CA SER A 67 22.36 -6.54 -0.12
C SER A 67 21.03 -6.48 -0.86
N LEU A 68 20.70 -7.52 -1.64
CA LEU A 68 19.47 -7.60 -2.41
C LEU A 68 18.27 -7.64 -1.47
N ARG A 69 17.34 -6.71 -1.65
CA ARG A 69 16.17 -6.53 -0.79
C ARG A 69 14.99 -5.97 -1.56
N ILE A 70 13.80 -6.13 -0.98
CA ILE A 70 12.57 -5.51 -1.45
C ILE A 70 12.35 -4.23 -0.65
N GLU A 71 12.23 -3.11 -1.33
CA GLU A 71 11.86 -1.81 -0.78
C GLU A 71 10.37 -1.56 -1.06
N CYS A 72 9.53 -1.62 -0.02
CA CYS A 72 8.14 -1.16 -0.12
C CYS A 72 8.09 0.36 0.04
N ARG A 73 7.60 1.06 -0.99
CA ARG A 73 7.61 2.53 -1.09
C ARG A 73 6.25 3.18 -0.81
N ILE A 74 5.25 2.34 -0.48
CA ILE A 74 3.87 2.74 -0.18
C ILE A 74 3.77 3.44 1.19
N PRO A 75 4.47 3.03 2.26
CA PRO A 75 4.39 3.74 3.54
C PRO A 75 4.88 5.18 3.50
N GLY A 76 4.17 6.08 4.20
CA GLY A 76 4.67 7.41 4.57
C GLY A 76 5.39 7.41 5.92
N ALA A 77 5.95 8.55 6.33
CA ALA A 77 6.58 8.71 7.65
C ALA A 77 5.57 8.82 8.81
N ASP A 78 4.29 9.00 8.47
CA ASP A 78 3.14 9.14 9.35
C ASP A 78 2.55 7.80 9.81
N VAL A 79 3.13 6.66 9.39
CA VAL A 79 2.68 5.34 9.83
C VAL A 79 2.95 5.09 11.30
N ASN A 80 2.10 4.27 11.92
CA ASN A 80 2.52 3.54 13.11
C ASN A 80 3.47 2.41 12.66
N PRO A 81 4.77 2.44 13.04
CA PRO A 81 5.75 1.48 12.54
C PRO A 81 5.42 0.04 12.95
N TYR A 82 4.80 -0.17 14.10
CA TYR A 82 4.42 -1.51 14.56
C TYR A 82 3.34 -2.12 13.66
N LEU A 83 2.33 -1.33 13.27
CA LEU A 83 1.27 -1.79 12.37
C LEU A 83 1.78 -2.01 10.95
N ALA A 84 2.66 -1.12 10.47
CA ALA A 84 3.28 -1.28 9.16
C ALA A 84 4.13 -2.56 9.10
N TYR A 85 4.94 -2.85 10.14
CA TYR A 85 5.71 -4.08 10.21
C TYR A 85 4.82 -5.32 10.38
N ALA A 86 3.74 -5.24 11.16
CA ALA A 86 2.78 -6.34 11.28
C ALA A 86 2.16 -6.70 9.93
N ALA A 87 1.68 -5.71 9.16
CA ALA A 87 1.16 -5.90 7.82
C ALA A 87 2.20 -6.54 6.89
N VAL A 88 3.40 -5.95 6.83
CA VAL A 88 4.51 -6.45 6.03
C VAL A 88 4.87 -7.90 6.36
N LEU A 89 4.96 -8.26 7.64
CA LEU A 89 5.31 -9.62 8.05
C LEU A 89 4.16 -10.59 7.76
N ALA A 90 2.92 -10.20 8.07
CA ALA A 90 1.75 -11.02 7.78
C ALA A 90 1.65 -11.34 6.29
N SER A 91 1.66 -10.32 5.43
CA SER A 91 1.56 -10.49 3.98
C SER A 91 2.69 -11.35 3.42
N GLY A 92 3.94 -11.08 3.84
CA GLY A 92 5.09 -11.82 3.31
C GLY A 92 5.18 -13.26 3.79
N LEU A 93 4.82 -13.53 5.05
CA LEU A 93 4.76 -14.90 5.59
C LEU A 93 3.64 -15.72 4.96
N ASP A 94 2.50 -15.09 4.66
CA ASP A 94 1.42 -15.72 3.90
C ASP A 94 1.88 -16.10 2.49
N GLY A 95 2.56 -15.17 1.81
CA GLY A 95 3.20 -15.42 0.53
C GLY A 95 4.10 -16.66 0.56
N ILE A 96 5.00 -16.76 1.53
CA ILE A 96 5.88 -17.93 1.71
C ILE A 96 5.08 -19.21 1.97
N ARG A 97 4.11 -19.17 2.90
CA ARG A 97 3.31 -20.33 3.30
C ARG A 97 2.53 -20.92 2.12
N ASN A 98 1.93 -20.03 1.34
CA ASN A 98 1.05 -20.39 0.22
C ASN A 98 1.77 -20.40 -1.13
N ARG A 99 3.09 -20.14 -1.15
CA ARG A 99 3.93 -20.07 -2.34
C ARG A 99 3.35 -19.12 -3.41
N ILE A 100 2.88 -17.96 -2.97
CA ILE A 100 2.25 -16.97 -3.84
C ILE A 100 3.31 -16.41 -4.77
N GLU A 101 3.12 -16.62 -6.08
CA GLU A 101 4.02 -16.03 -7.08
C GLU A 101 3.68 -14.55 -7.27
N PRO A 102 4.68 -13.65 -7.24
CA PRO A 102 4.45 -12.27 -7.65
C PRO A 102 4.14 -12.26 -9.16
N PRO A 103 3.40 -11.24 -9.64
CA PRO A 103 3.24 -10.99 -11.08
C PRO A 103 4.59 -10.86 -11.80
N GLU A 104 4.56 -10.84 -13.13
CA GLU A 104 5.76 -10.54 -13.90
C GLU A 104 6.35 -9.18 -13.53
N MET A 105 7.66 -9.04 -13.67
CA MET A 105 8.35 -7.79 -13.40
C MET A 105 7.81 -6.71 -14.34
N PHE A 106 7.40 -5.58 -13.78
CA PHE A 106 6.99 -4.46 -14.63
C PHE A 106 8.22 -3.75 -15.20
N GLU A 107 8.21 -3.45 -16.50
CA GLU A 107 9.25 -2.67 -17.18
C GLU A 107 8.67 -1.35 -17.69
N GLY A 108 9.41 -0.24 -17.48
CA GLY A 108 9.02 1.10 -17.91
C GLY A 108 8.51 2.00 -16.77
N ASP A 109 7.77 3.04 -17.13
CA ASP A 109 7.20 4.00 -16.18
C ASP A 109 5.87 3.49 -15.64
N VAL A 110 5.85 3.11 -14.36
CA VAL A 110 4.66 2.59 -13.69
C VAL A 110 3.54 3.63 -13.67
N TYR A 111 3.83 4.94 -13.66
CA TYR A 111 2.78 5.96 -13.65
C TYR A 111 1.84 5.85 -14.86
N GLN A 112 2.37 5.45 -16.01
CA GLN A 112 1.63 5.34 -17.28
C GLN A 112 0.84 4.03 -17.43
N ALA A 113 1.02 3.07 -16.52
CA ALA A 113 0.51 1.71 -16.66
C ALA A 113 -0.90 1.54 -16.09
N GLU A 114 -1.91 2.03 -16.81
CA GLU A 114 -3.31 2.12 -16.38
C GLU A 114 -3.95 0.84 -15.88
N GLU A 115 -3.55 -0.29 -16.45
CA GLU A 115 -4.03 -1.63 -16.16
C GLU A 115 -3.57 -2.21 -14.82
N LEU A 116 -2.50 -1.68 -14.22
CA LEU A 116 -1.99 -2.20 -12.96
C LEU A 116 -2.91 -1.85 -11.79
N PRO A 117 -3.03 -2.74 -10.78
CA PRO A 117 -3.76 -2.44 -9.56
C PRO A 117 -3.22 -1.16 -8.91
N ARG A 118 -4.12 -0.32 -8.42
CA ARG A 118 -3.76 0.95 -7.77
C ARG A 118 -3.61 0.80 -6.26
N VAL A 119 -2.73 1.60 -5.68
CA VAL A 119 -2.80 1.90 -4.25
C VAL A 119 -4.11 2.67 -4.01
N PRO A 120 -4.92 2.33 -3.00
CA PRO A 120 -6.11 3.08 -2.63
C PRO A 120 -5.85 4.59 -2.58
N ARG A 121 -6.77 5.38 -3.12
CA ARG A 121 -6.59 6.84 -3.29
C ARG A 121 -7.19 7.66 -2.16
N THR A 122 -7.90 7.03 -1.25
CA THR A 122 -8.52 7.69 -0.09
C THR A 122 -8.46 6.78 1.14
N LEU A 123 -8.53 7.38 2.33
CA LEU A 123 -8.64 6.62 3.58
C LEU A 123 -9.91 5.77 3.59
N ARG A 124 -11.01 6.29 3.04
CA ARG A 124 -12.25 5.54 2.84
C ARG A 124 -12.03 4.24 2.07
N ASP A 125 -11.48 4.31 0.85
CA ASP A 125 -11.28 3.14 0.01
C ASP A 125 -10.35 2.11 0.68
N ALA A 126 -9.28 2.59 1.32
CA ALA A 126 -8.36 1.72 2.05
C ALA A 126 -9.03 1.04 3.25
N THR A 127 -9.90 1.77 3.96
CA THR A 127 -10.64 1.25 5.11
C THR A 127 -11.67 0.21 4.69
N ASP A 128 -12.36 0.42 3.56
CA ASP A 128 -13.34 -0.54 3.05
C ASP A 128 -12.66 -1.86 2.60
N LEU A 129 -11.48 -1.77 1.98
CA LEU A 129 -10.66 -2.95 1.67
C LEU A 129 -10.15 -3.65 2.93
N PHE A 130 -9.69 -2.89 3.93
CA PHE A 130 -9.25 -3.43 5.20
C PHE A 130 -10.39 -4.14 5.95
N GLU A 131 -11.60 -3.57 5.98
CA GLU A 131 -12.78 -4.15 6.64
C GLU A 131 -13.29 -5.42 5.95
N SER A 132 -13.29 -5.43 4.61
CA SER A 132 -13.81 -6.56 3.83
C SER A 132 -12.81 -7.71 3.63
N SER A 133 -11.56 -7.51 4.03
CA SER A 133 -10.52 -8.52 3.87
C SER A 133 -10.65 -9.67 4.88
N GLY A 134 -10.83 -10.90 4.36
CA GLY A 134 -10.70 -12.11 5.16
C GLY A 134 -9.26 -12.39 5.61
N PHE A 135 -8.26 -11.96 4.83
CA PHE A 135 -6.85 -12.15 5.20
C PHE A 135 -6.46 -11.27 6.40
N VAL A 136 -6.93 -10.02 6.45
CA VAL A 136 -6.74 -9.15 7.61
C VAL A 136 -7.33 -9.81 8.87
N THR A 137 -8.52 -10.41 8.77
CA THR A 137 -9.13 -11.17 9.87
C THR A 137 -8.24 -12.34 10.30
N GLU A 138 -7.75 -13.13 9.35
CA GLU A 138 -6.89 -14.29 9.62
C GLU A 138 -5.57 -13.87 10.28
N ALA A 139 -4.94 -12.81 9.77
CA ALA A 139 -3.62 -12.37 10.18
C ALA A 139 -3.61 -11.65 11.54
N LEU A 140 -4.60 -10.80 11.80
CA LEU A 140 -4.62 -9.92 12.98
C LEU A 140 -5.72 -10.25 13.99
N GLY A 141 -6.73 -11.00 13.58
CA GLY A 141 -7.92 -11.28 14.37
C GLY A 141 -9.04 -10.27 14.14
N ALA A 142 -10.29 -10.75 14.27
CA ALA A 142 -11.49 -9.97 14.01
C ALA A 142 -11.62 -8.72 14.89
N ASP A 143 -11.22 -8.79 16.17
CA ASP A 143 -11.30 -7.67 17.09
C ASP A 143 -10.35 -6.52 16.69
N VAL A 144 -9.14 -6.86 16.23
CA VAL A 144 -8.15 -5.89 15.77
C VAL A 144 -8.63 -5.22 14.48
N GLN A 145 -9.14 -6.01 13.54
CA GLN A 145 -9.72 -5.50 12.31
C GLN A 145 -10.89 -4.55 12.59
N ALA A 146 -11.85 -4.97 13.42
CA ALA A 146 -13.01 -4.15 13.77
C ALA A 146 -12.60 -2.84 14.47
N HIS A 147 -11.64 -2.90 15.39
CA HIS A 147 -11.12 -1.72 16.08
C HIS A 147 -10.51 -0.71 15.11
N TYR A 148 -9.59 -1.15 14.23
CA TYR A 148 -8.92 -0.25 13.31
C TYR A 148 -9.84 0.25 12.19
N THR A 149 -10.75 -0.59 11.69
CA THR A 149 -11.82 -0.14 10.79
C THR A 149 -12.61 1.01 11.41
N HIS A 150 -13.05 0.86 12.66
CA HIS A 150 -13.78 1.91 13.36
C HIS A 150 -12.92 3.19 13.51
N PHE A 151 -11.66 3.04 13.91
CA PHE A 151 -10.71 4.16 14.05
C PHE A 151 -10.57 4.96 12.75
N PHE A 152 -10.31 4.30 11.61
CA PHE A 152 -10.16 4.99 10.33
C PHE A 152 -11.46 5.61 9.82
N ARG A 153 -12.61 4.96 10.05
CA ARG A 153 -13.93 5.53 9.71
C ARG A 153 -14.24 6.79 10.50
N MET A 154 -13.82 6.85 11.77
CA MET A 154 -14.00 8.05 12.60
C MET A 154 -13.20 9.23 12.06
N GLU A 155 -11.95 9.01 11.65
CA GLU A 155 -11.12 10.04 11.00
C GLU A 155 -11.74 10.51 9.67
N GLN A 156 -12.18 9.57 8.84
CA GLN A 156 -12.84 9.89 7.57
C GLN A 156 -14.13 10.71 7.79
N HIS A 157 -14.95 10.32 8.76
CA HIS A 157 -16.20 11.02 9.09
C HIS A 157 -15.93 12.44 9.64
N ALA A 158 -14.86 12.63 10.42
CA ALA A 158 -14.45 13.96 10.89
C ALA A 158 -14.06 14.86 9.71
N TYR A 159 -13.32 14.32 8.73
CA TYR A 159 -12.97 15.05 7.51
C TYR A 159 -14.20 15.41 6.66
N ASP A 160 -15.13 14.47 6.45
CA ASP A 160 -16.32 14.69 5.62
C ASP A 160 -17.24 15.78 6.16
N ASN A 161 -17.30 15.95 7.49
CA ASN A 161 -18.12 16.97 8.14
C ASN A 161 -17.42 18.34 8.24
N SER A 162 -16.21 18.47 7.72
CA SER A 162 -15.42 19.69 7.79
C SER A 162 -15.49 20.48 6.49
N VAL A 163 -15.70 21.80 6.58
CA VAL A 163 -15.52 22.71 5.43
C VAL A 163 -14.10 23.25 5.44
N THR A 164 -13.29 22.78 4.51
CA THR A 164 -11.87 23.14 4.39
C THR A 164 -11.68 24.57 3.89
N ASP A 165 -10.52 25.16 4.16
CA ASP A 165 -10.19 26.48 3.63
C ASP A 165 -10.05 26.47 2.10
N TRP A 166 -9.66 25.34 1.49
CA TRP A 166 -9.65 25.19 0.04
C TRP A 166 -11.06 25.35 -0.54
N GLU A 167 -12.08 24.73 0.07
CA GLU A 167 -13.47 24.86 -0.38
C GLU A 167 -13.96 26.31 -0.24
N LYS A 168 -13.66 26.97 0.89
CA LYS A 168 -13.98 28.40 1.08
C LYS A 168 -13.33 29.24 -0.02
N TRP A 169 -12.02 29.14 -0.21
CA TRP A 169 -11.30 29.92 -1.23
C TRP A 169 -11.77 29.62 -2.66
N ARG A 170 -12.15 28.37 -2.95
CA ARG A 170 -12.56 27.96 -4.29
C ARG A 170 -13.97 28.40 -4.65
N TYR A 171 -14.89 28.40 -3.67
CA TYR A 171 -16.33 28.51 -3.93
C TYR A 171 -17.00 29.74 -3.32
N PHE A 172 -16.50 30.31 -2.22
CA PHE A 172 -17.23 31.33 -1.43
C PHE A 172 -17.65 32.57 -2.23
N GLU A 173 -16.86 33.01 -3.21
CA GLU A 173 -17.19 34.15 -4.08
C GLU A 173 -17.51 33.74 -5.53
N ARG A 174 -17.38 32.45 -5.87
CA ARG A 174 -17.48 31.96 -7.26
C ARG A 174 -18.79 31.23 -7.57
N ILE A 175 -19.58 30.94 -6.54
CA ILE A 175 -20.91 30.34 -6.59
C ILE A 175 -21.81 31.21 -5.72
#